data_AF-A0A5M1DVT5-F1
#
_entry.id   AF-A0A5M1DVT5-F1
#
_cell.length_a   1.000
_cell.length_b   1.000
_cell.length_c   1.000
_cell.angle_alpha   90.00
_cell.angle_beta   90.00
_cell.angle_gamma   90.00
#
_symmetry.space_group_name_H-M   'P 1'
#
loop_
_entity.id
_entity.type
_entity.pdbx_description
1 polymer ?
#
loop_
_entity_poly.entity_id
_entity_poly.type
_entity_poly.pdbx_seq_one_letter_code
_entity_poly.pdbx_strand_id
1 'polypeptide(L)'
;MSIFSINDNSNYSSILSQSKANKESKENSKISFANAFLKQNASKLNEIQSANSQTLIKSEVLNSGSNSTLDANYGLFSDFQNTVHTLKYKQADLINSTKMAYGYSVDKNGYMGSDFNKAAGLPEDFKIHKSTLDEIYNFNEAQYQDIKEQLGISRYFTNIDMA
;
A
#
# COMPACT_ATOMS: atom_id res chain seq x y z
N MET A 1 81.61 -23.41 -24.58
CA MET A 1 80.46 -22.49 -24.72
C MET A 1 79.25 -23.21 -24.15
N SER A 2 78.68 -22.70 -23.04
CA SER A 2 77.46 -23.25 -22.44
C SER A 2 76.26 -22.58 -23.11
N ILE A 3 75.37 -23.38 -23.69
CA ILE A 3 74.24 -22.94 -24.54
C ILE A 3 72.88 -23.06 -23.83
N PHE A 4 72.86 -23.20 -22.51
CA PHE A 4 71.59 -23.24 -21.76
C PHE A 4 71.34 -21.89 -21.08
N SER A 5 70.65 -21.02 -21.81
CA SER A 5 69.99 -19.85 -21.25
C SER A 5 68.79 -20.35 -20.42
N ILE A 6 68.91 -20.36 -19.10
CA ILE A 6 67.75 -20.55 -18.23
C ILE A 6 66.98 -19.23 -18.24
N ASN A 7 65.83 -19.24 -18.91
CA ASN A 7 64.87 -18.15 -18.86
C ASN A 7 64.09 -18.27 -17.54
N ASP A 8 64.48 -17.52 -16.52
CA ASP A 8 63.84 -17.46 -15.19
C ASP A 8 62.48 -16.71 -15.22
N ASN A 9 61.66 -16.93 -16.24
CA ASN A 9 60.31 -16.38 -16.30
C ASN A 9 59.28 -17.47 -16.57
N SER A 10 59.07 -18.31 -15.56
CA SER A 10 57.87 -19.14 -15.52
C SER A 10 57.47 -19.32 -14.07
N ASN A 11 56.51 -18.49 -13.69
CA ASN A 11 55.59 -18.65 -12.57
C ASN A 11 54.93 -20.05 -12.62
N TYR A 12 55.66 -21.11 -12.27
CA TYR A 12 55.08 -22.45 -12.10
C TYR A 12 54.36 -22.52 -10.75
N SER A 13 53.21 -21.86 -10.65
CA SER A 13 52.23 -22.26 -9.65
C SER A 13 51.65 -23.60 -10.12
N SER A 14 51.87 -24.66 -9.34
CA SER A 14 51.34 -25.99 -9.66
C SER A 14 49.81 -25.93 -9.88
N ILE A 15 49.23 -26.84 -10.67
CA ILE A 15 47.76 -26.92 -10.86
C ILE A 15 47.04 -26.97 -9.50
N LEU A 16 47.66 -27.63 -8.52
CA LEU A 16 47.20 -27.67 -7.13
C LEU A 16 47.22 -26.28 -6.49
N SER A 17 48.30 -25.51 -6.63
CA SER A 17 48.40 -24.13 -6.15
C SER A 17 47.36 -23.19 -6.78
N GLN A 18 47.13 -23.31 -8.10
CA GLN A 18 46.11 -22.51 -8.80
C GLN A 18 44.69 -22.87 -8.35
N SER A 19 44.39 -24.16 -8.19
CA SER A 19 43.08 -24.62 -7.69
C SER A 19 42.80 -24.14 -6.26
N LYS A 20 43.84 -24.11 -5.41
CA LYS A 20 43.75 -23.62 -4.03
C LYS A 20 43.47 -22.11 -3.99
N ALA A 21 44.22 -21.32 -4.75
CA ALA A 21 43.99 -19.87 -4.89
C ALA A 21 42.60 -19.54 -5.49
N ASN A 22 42.13 -20.34 -6.44
CA ASN A 22 40.79 -20.18 -7.04
C ASN A 22 39.66 -20.57 -6.07
N LYS A 23 39.89 -21.52 -5.16
CA LYS A 23 38.93 -21.87 -4.10
C LYS A 23 38.88 -20.76 -3.03
N GLU A 24 40.04 -20.29 -2.59
CA GLU A 24 40.15 -19.19 -1.60
C GLU A 24 39.55 -17.88 -2.13
N SER A 25 39.78 -17.52 -3.40
CA SER A 25 39.16 -16.34 -4.01
C SER A 25 37.63 -16.44 -4.14
N LYS A 26 37.07 -17.63 -4.41
CA LYS A 26 35.62 -17.86 -4.41
C LYS A 26 35.01 -17.75 -3.01
N GLU A 27 35.69 -18.25 -1.98
CA GLU A 27 35.26 -18.11 -0.59
C GLU A 27 35.31 -16.64 -0.15
N ASN A 28 36.39 -15.93 -0.47
CA ASN A 28 36.53 -14.50 -0.20
C ASN A 28 35.46 -13.65 -0.91
N SER A 29 35.05 -14.03 -2.13
CA SER A 29 34.00 -13.35 -2.88
C SER A 29 32.61 -13.52 -2.23
N LYS A 30 32.30 -14.71 -1.70
CA LYS A 30 31.04 -14.94 -0.96
C LYS A 30 30.99 -14.14 0.34
N ILE A 31 32.11 -14.09 1.07
CA ILE A 31 32.24 -13.30 2.30
C ILE A 31 32.10 -11.79 1.97
N SER A 32 32.67 -11.33 0.86
CA SER A 32 32.52 -9.94 0.39
C SER A 32 31.07 -9.57 0.09
N PHE A 33 30.32 -10.43 -0.60
CA PHE A 33 28.89 -10.20 -0.86
C PHE A 33 28.07 -10.15 0.43
N ALA A 34 28.29 -11.10 1.36
CA ALA A 34 27.58 -11.11 2.63
C ALA A 34 27.85 -9.83 3.44
N ASN A 35 29.11 -9.37 3.49
CA ASN A 35 29.49 -8.14 4.17
C ASN A 35 28.88 -6.90 3.52
N ALA A 36 28.84 -6.82 2.18
CA ALA A 36 28.20 -5.73 1.46
C ALA A 36 26.69 -5.69 1.69
N PHE A 37 26.02 -6.85 1.66
CA PHE A 37 24.59 -6.97 1.93
C PHE A 37 24.23 -6.56 3.36
N LEU A 38 25.00 -7.03 4.35
CA LEU A 38 24.80 -6.65 5.75
C LEU A 38 25.00 -5.14 5.96
N LYS A 39 26.05 -4.55 5.35
CA LYS A 39 26.31 -3.10 5.41
C LYS A 39 25.19 -2.29 4.74
N GLN A 40 24.65 -2.77 3.63
CA GLN A 40 23.52 -2.13 2.95
C GLN A 40 22.24 -2.19 3.78
N ASN A 41 21.98 -3.31 4.45
CA ASN A 41 20.79 -3.44 5.30
C ASN A 41 20.90 -2.59 6.59
N ALA A 42 22.09 -2.52 7.20
CA ALA A 42 22.32 -1.67 8.37
C ALA A 42 22.16 -0.17 8.05
N SER A 43 22.63 0.27 6.88
CA SER A 43 22.44 1.67 6.44
C SER A 43 20.97 2.00 6.18
N LYS A 44 20.24 1.13 5.46
CA LYS A 44 18.79 1.28 5.26
C LYS A 44 18.00 1.34 6.57
N LEU A 45 18.38 0.53 7.57
CA LEU A 45 17.76 0.56 8.90
C LEU A 45 18.01 1.89 9.63
N ASN A 46 19.23 2.42 9.58
CA ASN A 46 19.54 3.72 10.17
C ASN A 46 18.79 4.87 9.47
N GLU A 47 18.62 4.81 8.16
CA GLU A 47 17.82 5.78 7.39
C GLU A 47 16.34 5.72 7.79
N ILE A 48 15.75 4.53 7.91
CA ILE A 48 14.37 4.34 8.37
C ILE A 48 14.19 4.85 9.81
N GLN A 49 15.14 4.55 10.70
CA GLN A 49 15.10 5.03 12.08
C GLN A 49 15.21 6.55 12.14
N SER A 50 16.12 7.17 11.38
CA SER A 50 16.25 8.62 11.29
C SER A 50 15.00 9.29 10.73
N ALA A 51 14.40 8.74 9.68
CA ALA A 51 13.16 9.25 9.08
C ALA A 51 11.98 9.18 10.07
N ASN A 52 11.87 8.07 10.82
CA ASN A 52 10.84 7.91 11.84
C ASN A 52 11.07 8.86 13.03
N SER A 53 12.31 9.03 13.51
CA SER A 53 12.64 9.97 14.58
C SER A 53 12.37 11.43 14.16
N GLN A 54 12.69 11.83 12.93
CA GLN A 54 12.37 13.16 12.42
C GLN A 54 10.85 13.39 12.33
N THR A 55 10.09 12.36 11.95
CA THR A 55 8.62 12.43 11.89
C THR A 55 7.99 12.54 13.28
N LEU A 56 8.49 11.76 14.24
CA LEU A 56 8.04 11.79 15.64
C LEU A 56 8.36 13.14 16.31
N ILE A 57 9.59 13.64 16.19
CA ILE A 57 9.98 14.96 16.71
C ILE A 57 9.14 16.08 16.08
N LYS A 58 8.85 15.99 14.77
CA LYS A 58 7.99 16.96 14.10
C LYS A 58 6.54 16.90 14.62
N SER A 59 6.02 15.72 14.93
CA SER A 59 4.68 15.55 15.52
C SER A 59 4.59 16.03 16.98
N GLU A 60 5.64 15.83 17.77
CA GLU A 60 5.70 16.28 19.17
C GLU A 60 5.87 17.81 19.26
N VAL A 61 6.72 18.41 18.42
CA VAL A 61 6.88 19.88 18.33
C VAL A 61 5.59 20.55 17.82
N LEU A 62 4.84 19.91 16.92
CA LEU A 62 3.53 20.40 16.46
C LEU A 62 2.43 20.25 17.54
N ASN A 63 2.50 19.21 18.39
CA ASN A 63 1.56 19.02 19.50
C ASN A 63 1.85 19.97 20.68
N SER A 64 3.12 20.28 20.95
CA SER A 64 3.55 21.21 22.02
C SER A 64 3.53 22.69 21.60
N GLY A 65 3.36 23.01 20.31
CA GLY A 65 3.38 24.35 19.75
C GLY A 65 2.02 25.05 19.61
N SER A 66 0.99 24.59 20.33
CA SER A 66 -0.30 25.29 20.42
C SER A 66 -0.15 26.54 21.30
N ASN A 67 0.53 27.57 20.76
CA ASN A 67 0.54 28.99 21.14
C ASN A 67 1.97 29.57 21.05
N SER A 68 2.45 29.88 19.86
CA SER A 68 3.23 31.12 19.63
C SER A 68 3.45 31.38 18.15
N THR A 69 3.01 32.58 17.77
CA THR A 69 3.27 33.31 16.54
C THR A 69 4.74 33.27 16.12
N LEU A 70 5.06 32.63 15.00
CA LEU A 70 6.29 32.89 14.26
C LEU A 70 5.99 32.98 12.77
N ASP A 71 5.82 34.24 12.34
CA ASP A 71 6.03 34.68 10.98
C ASP A 71 7.50 34.42 10.59
N ALA A 72 7.71 33.47 9.69
CA ALA A 72 8.97 33.29 8.98
C ALA A 72 8.69 32.69 7.59
N ASN A 73 8.38 33.61 6.67
CA ASN A 73 8.80 33.63 5.25
C ASN A 73 9.05 32.28 4.54
N TYR A 74 8.14 31.98 3.60
CA TYR A 74 8.32 31.34 2.28
C TYR A 74 9.22 30.11 2.19
N GLY A 75 8.61 28.93 2.27
CA GLY A 75 9.19 27.67 1.79
C GLY A 75 8.57 26.41 2.41
N LEU A 76 7.97 26.54 3.60
CA LEU A 76 7.43 25.40 4.37
C LEU A 76 5.91 25.23 4.31
N PHE A 77 5.18 26.26 3.85
CA PHE A 77 3.72 26.23 3.76
C PHE A 77 3.18 25.71 2.42
N SER A 78 3.89 25.85 1.30
CA SER A 78 3.42 25.32 0.01
C SER A 78 3.40 23.79 0.00
N ASP A 79 4.38 23.16 0.65
CA ASP A 79 4.53 21.71 0.64
C ASP A 79 3.60 21.05 1.67
N PHE A 80 3.24 21.77 2.74
CA PHE A 80 2.23 21.35 3.69
C PHE A 80 0.82 21.44 3.10
N GLN A 81 0.52 22.52 2.35
CA GLN A 81 -0.76 22.61 1.63
C GLN A 81 -0.84 21.59 0.50
N ASN A 82 0.25 21.30 -0.22
CA ASN A 82 0.27 20.22 -1.20
C ASN A 82 0.09 18.84 -0.56
N THR A 83 0.59 18.60 0.66
CA THR A 83 0.45 17.31 1.35
C THR A 83 -0.96 17.13 1.94
N VAL A 84 -1.55 18.16 2.55
CA VAL A 84 -2.94 18.11 3.04
C VAL A 84 -3.93 18.08 1.88
N HIS A 85 -3.69 18.83 0.80
CA HIS A 85 -4.47 18.71 -0.42
C HIS A 85 -4.31 17.34 -1.06
N THR A 86 -3.09 16.79 -1.23
CA THR A 86 -2.94 15.45 -1.81
C THR A 86 -3.48 14.33 -0.92
N LEU A 87 -3.50 14.45 0.40
CA LEU A 87 -4.15 13.46 1.27
C LEU A 87 -5.68 13.60 1.27
N LYS A 88 -6.20 14.82 1.32
CA LYS A 88 -7.64 15.09 1.22
C LYS A 88 -8.20 14.73 -0.16
N TYR A 89 -7.43 14.96 -1.22
CA TYR A 89 -7.79 14.56 -2.60
C TYR A 89 -7.46 13.09 -2.89
N LYS A 90 -6.42 12.46 -2.32
CA LYS A 90 -6.25 10.99 -2.42
C LYS A 90 -7.37 10.23 -1.72
N GLN A 91 -7.84 10.72 -0.56
CA GLN A 91 -9.00 10.15 0.09
C GLN A 91 -10.27 10.40 -0.73
N ALA A 92 -10.44 11.59 -1.33
CA ALA A 92 -11.55 11.85 -2.25
C ALA A 92 -11.48 11.01 -3.55
N ASP A 93 -10.29 10.72 -4.06
CA ASP A 93 -10.07 9.86 -5.24
C ASP A 93 -10.30 8.37 -4.91
N LEU A 94 -10.00 7.93 -3.68
CA LEU A 94 -10.36 6.61 -3.15
C LEU A 94 -11.87 6.48 -2.85
N ILE A 95 -12.50 7.56 -2.35
CA ILE A 95 -13.96 7.66 -2.15
C ILE A 95 -14.68 7.72 -3.51
N ASN A 96 -14.08 8.32 -4.54
CA ASN A 96 -14.60 8.32 -5.91
C ASN A 96 -14.37 7.00 -6.67
N SER A 97 -13.40 6.18 -6.24
CA SER A 97 -13.09 4.90 -6.91
C SER A 97 -13.92 3.72 -6.42
N THR A 98 -14.56 3.83 -5.27
CA THR A 98 -15.35 2.73 -4.68
C THR A 98 -16.73 3.24 -4.35
N LYS A 99 -17.58 3.36 -5.39
CA LYS A 99 -19.00 3.60 -5.18
C LYS A 99 -19.53 2.44 -4.34
N MET A 100 -20.10 2.72 -3.18
CA MET A 100 -20.73 1.70 -2.35
C MET A 100 -22.25 1.84 -2.41
N ALA A 101 -22.96 0.72 -2.30
CA ALA A 101 -24.41 0.69 -2.15
C ALA A 101 -24.77 -0.42 -1.15
N TYR A 102 -25.61 -0.08 -0.17
CA TYR A 102 -26.08 -1.03 0.86
C TYR A 102 -24.94 -1.74 1.61
N GLY A 103 -23.81 -1.05 1.80
CA GLY A 103 -22.62 -1.59 2.45
C GLY A 103 -21.72 -2.47 1.56
N TYR A 104 -22.02 -2.61 0.27
CA TYR A 104 -21.24 -3.40 -0.68
C TYR A 104 -20.64 -2.55 -1.80
N SER A 105 -19.61 -3.07 -2.45
CA SER A 105 -18.95 -2.42 -3.58
C SER A 105 -19.84 -2.39 -4.82
N VAL A 106 -19.68 -1.33 -5.62
CA VAL A 106 -20.37 -1.14 -6.90
C VAL A 106 -19.34 -0.76 -7.95
N ASP A 107 -19.42 -1.40 -9.12
CA ASP A 107 -18.53 -1.11 -10.23
C ASP A 107 -18.84 0.24 -10.89
N LYS A 108 -17.99 0.65 -11.83
CA LYS A 108 -18.14 1.92 -12.56
C LYS A 108 -19.45 2.00 -13.36
N ASN A 109 -20.01 0.86 -13.74
CA ASN A 109 -21.22 0.74 -14.54
C ASN A 109 -22.49 0.63 -13.66
N GLY A 110 -22.35 0.64 -12.33
CA GLY A 110 -23.46 0.56 -11.40
C GLY A 110 -23.88 -0.86 -11.01
N TYR A 111 -23.13 -1.90 -11.40
CA TYR A 111 -23.38 -3.27 -10.96
C TYR A 111 -22.79 -3.53 -9.58
N MET A 112 -23.50 -4.33 -8.78
CA MET A 112 -23.02 -4.80 -7.48
C MET A 112 -21.76 -5.67 -7.66
N GLY A 113 -20.82 -5.52 -6.74
CA GLY A 113 -19.54 -6.23 -6.77
C GLY A 113 -19.61 -7.67 -6.26
N SER A 114 -18.46 -8.35 -6.33
CA SER A 114 -18.33 -9.75 -5.91
C SER A 114 -18.54 -9.96 -4.40
N ASP A 115 -18.31 -8.93 -3.59
CA ASP A 115 -18.61 -8.93 -2.16
C ASP A 115 -20.11 -9.06 -1.89
N PHE A 116 -20.95 -8.37 -2.66
CA PHE A 116 -22.40 -8.56 -2.64
C PHE A 116 -22.79 -9.98 -3.08
N ASN A 117 -22.25 -10.45 -4.22
CA ASN A 117 -22.57 -11.79 -4.73
C ASN A 117 -22.25 -12.87 -3.70
N LYS A 118 -21.10 -12.77 -3.02
CA LYS A 118 -20.69 -13.70 -1.96
C LYS A 118 -21.63 -13.65 -0.76
N ALA A 119 -22.04 -12.46 -0.32
CA ALA A 119 -22.96 -12.31 0.81
C ALA A 119 -24.37 -12.83 0.48
N ALA A 120 -24.80 -12.71 -0.77
CA ALA A 120 -26.10 -13.17 -1.25
C ALA A 120 -26.11 -14.66 -1.69
N GLY A 121 -24.96 -15.33 -1.73
CA GLY A 121 -24.85 -16.71 -2.23
C GLY A 121 -25.06 -16.84 -3.73
N LEU A 122 -24.76 -15.79 -4.50
CA LEU A 122 -24.89 -15.73 -5.95
C LEU A 122 -23.58 -16.14 -6.65
N PRO A 123 -23.62 -16.62 -7.90
CA PRO A 123 -22.43 -16.83 -8.71
C PRO A 123 -21.53 -15.59 -8.80
N GLU A 124 -20.22 -15.77 -8.90
CA GLU A 124 -19.26 -14.65 -8.93
C GLU A 124 -19.47 -13.73 -10.15
N ASP A 125 -19.89 -14.29 -11.28
CA ASP A 125 -20.18 -13.61 -12.54
C ASP A 125 -21.59 -13.01 -12.62
N PHE A 126 -22.41 -13.18 -11.59
CA PHE A 126 -23.75 -12.62 -11.54
C PHE A 126 -23.70 -11.09 -11.56
N LYS A 127 -24.50 -10.48 -12.44
CA LYS A 127 -24.58 -9.03 -12.61
C LYS A 127 -25.98 -8.53 -12.27
N ILE A 128 -26.07 -7.76 -11.19
CA ILE A 128 -27.26 -7.01 -10.83
C ILE A 128 -26.90 -5.53 -10.66
N HIS A 129 -27.67 -4.67 -11.31
CA HIS A 129 -27.45 -3.23 -11.24
C HIS A 129 -28.08 -2.68 -9.94
N LYS A 130 -27.47 -1.69 -9.29
CA LYS A 130 -28.00 -1.07 -8.07
C LYS A 130 -29.45 -0.59 -8.26
N SER A 131 -29.77 0.01 -9.41
CA SER A 131 -31.14 0.49 -9.68
C SER A 131 -32.18 -0.63 -9.69
N THR A 132 -31.79 -1.87 -10.01
CA THR A 132 -32.69 -3.02 -9.91
C THR A 132 -33.04 -3.29 -8.45
N LEU A 133 -32.07 -3.17 -7.53
CA LEU A 133 -32.32 -3.29 -6.09
C LEU A 133 -33.19 -2.14 -5.57
N ASP A 134 -32.93 -0.91 -6.03
CA ASP A 134 -33.77 0.26 -5.71
C ASP A 134 -35.23 0.02 -6.13
N GLU A 135 -35.45 -0.49 -7.35
CA GLU A 135 -36.79 -0.71 -7.88
C GLU A 135 -37.54 -1.82 -7.13
N ILE A 136 -36.86 -2.92 -6.81
CA ILE A 136 -37.43 -4.00 -6.00
C ILE A 136 -37.87 -3.46 -4.64
N TYR A 137 -37.07 -2.61 -4.01
CA TYR A 137 -37.44 -1.98 -2.74
C TYR A 137 -38.67 -1.09 -2.89
N ASN A 138 -38.65 -0.16 -3.85
CA ASN A 138 -39.74 0.78 -4.09
C ASN A 138 -41.06 0.05 -4.41
N PHE A 139 -40.99 -0.99 -5.23
CA PHE A 139 -42.15 -1.81 -5.56
C PHE A 139 -42.75 -2.45 -4.30
N ASN A 140 -41.92 -3.09 -3.46
CA ASN A 140 -42.41 -3.70 -2.23
C ASN A 140 -42.98 -2.65 -1.26
N GLU A 141 -42.29 -1.54 -1.04
CA GLU A 141 -42.80 -0.45 -0.19
C GLU A 141 -44.12 0.13 -0.70
N ALA A 142 -44.34 0.17 -2.02
CA ALA A 142 -45.61 0.57 -2.63
C ALA A 142 -46.72 -0.48 -2.45
N GLN A 143 -46.41 -1.78 -2.49
CA GLN A 143 -47.40 -2.83 -2.28
C GLN A 143 -47.93 -2.87 -0.83
N TYR A 144 -47.11 -2.48 0.15
CA TYR A 144 -47.47 -2.54 1.57
C TYR A 144 -47.99 -1.21 2.14
N GLN A 145 -48.37 -0.23 1.33
CA GLN A 145 -48.81 1.09 1.82
C GLN A 145 -50.01 1.00 2.76
N ASP A 146 -51.06 0.27 2.38
CA ASP A 146 -52.27 0.10 3.20
C ASP A 146 -51.94 -0.53 4.56
N ILE A 147 -51.00 -1.48 4.58
CA ILE A 147 -50.58 -2.17 5.79
C ILE A 147 -49.71 -1.26 6.67
N LYS A 148 -48.87 -0.41 6.08
CA LYS A 148 -48.08 0.60 6.81
C LYS A 148 -48.98 1.62 7.51
N GLU A 149 -50.02 2.09 6.83
CA GLU A 149 -51.01 3.00 7.41
C GLU A 149 -51.78 2.34 8.56
N GLN A 150 -52.20 1.09 8.39
CA GLN A 150 -52.91 0.33 9.44
C GLN A 150 -52.04 0.04 10.67
N LEU A 151 -50.75 -0.26 10.47
CA LEU A 151 -49.82 -0.58 11.57
C LEU A 151 -49.14 0.66 12.16
N GLY A 152 -49.29 1.84 11.55
CA GLY A 152 -48.63 3.07 11.99
C GLY A 152 -47.11 3.04 11.87
N ILE A 153 -46.57 2.23 10.94
CA ILE A 153 -45.13 2.06 10.73
C ILE A 153 -44.66 2.83 9.49
N SER A 154 -43.49 3.46 9.56
CA SER A 154 -42.95 4.29 8.47
C SER A 154 -42.36 3.50 7.31
N ARG A 155 -41.90 2.28 7.59
CA ARG A 155 -41.29 1.35 6.62
C ARG A 155 -41.71 -0.06 7.00
N TYR A 156 -42.00 -0.89 6.00
CA TYR A 156 -42.45 -2.25 6.26
C TYR A 156 -41.26 -3.15 6.64
N PHE A 157 -40.11 -2.94 6.01
CA PHE A 157 -38.87 -3.64 6.34
C PHE A 157 -37.98 -2.78 7.24
N THR A 158 -37.93 -3.09 8.54
CA THR A 158 -37.08 -2.38 9.51
C THR A 158 -35.65 -2.90 9.56
N ASN A 159 -35.41 -4.10 9.04
CA ASN A 159 -34.13 -4.82 9.17
C ASN A 159 -33.20 -4.62 7.95
N ILE A 160 -33.63 -3.81 6.97
CA ILE A 160 -32.84 -3.50 5.77
C ILE A 160 -32.48 -2.02 5.84
N ASP A 161 -31.18 -1.74 5.94
CA ASP A 161 -30.67 -0.37 5.91
C ASP A 161 -30.37 0.02 4.46
N MET A 162 -31.10 1.02 3.94
CA MET A 162 -30.97 1.55 2.58
C MET A 162 -30.52 3.02 2.55
N ALA A 163 -29.94 3.52 3.65
CA ALA A 163 -29.45 4.89 3.78
C ALA A 163 -28.15 5.16 3.00
#